data_AF-A0A327NRF1-F1
#
_entry.id   AF-A0A327NRF1-F1
#
_cell.length_a   1.000
_cell.length_b   1.000
_cell.length_c   1.000
_cell.angle_alpha   90.00
_cell.angle_beta   90.00
_cell.angle_gamma   90.00
#
_symmetry.space_group_name_H-M   'P 1'
#
loop_
_entity.id
_entity.type
_entity.pdbx_description
1 polymer ?
#
loop_
_entity_poly.entity_id
_entity_poly.type
_entity_poly.pdbx_seq_one_letter_code
_entity_poly.pdbx_strand_id
1 'polypeptide(L)'
;MNVTEYIASGILESYVMGAVSDQERREVECLSSIYPDIRHELDQLSEALESYALLHSVEPPASVKDKLLKQLDFEKPEEKENDPIIRPMPVDMTTESTTTGLAFRTTWAVAASVGLLLLLFSFFLLSQLRTNQKTLAATRTTNETLQAEMRKLRDNQNQTSQALALLRQPGLRTIELQGNEKAPQGTMLVFWNTQTHQVAVDVRSLPALPANKQYQLWSMVDGKPVDAGVFEATNGNALLQRLNRSINRADAFAVTIENRGGSPTPTLSTLLALATVNT
;
A
#
# COMPACT_ATOMS: atom_id res chain seq x y z
N MET A 1 13.25 -16.64 -28.09
CA MET A 1 13.40 -15.45 -27.24
C MET A 1 12.03 -14.83 -27.05
N ASN A 2 11.66 -14.45 -25.82
CA ASN A 2 10.49 -13.61 -25.60
C ASN A 2 10.95 -12.15 -25.56
N VAL A 3 10.63 -11.38 -26.61
CA VAL A 3 11.10 -9.99 -26.78
C VAL A 3 10.57 -9.09 -25.67
N THR A 4 9.32 -9.27 -25.25
CA THR A 4 8.70 -8.49 -24.18
C THR A 4 9.37 -8.71 -22.82
N GLU A 5 9.75 -9.96 -22.52
CA GLU A 5 10.48 -10.29 -21.30
C GLU A 5 11.91 -9.74 -21.31
N TYR A 6 12.55 -9.73 -22.49
CA TYR A 6 13.88 -9.16 -22.68
C TYR A 6 13.88 -7.63 -22.49
N ILE A 7 12.90 -6.93 -23.05
CA ILE A 7 12.71 -5.48 -22.82
C ILE A 7 12.46 -5.20 -21.34
N ALA A 8 11.58 -5.98 -20.68
CA ALA A 8 11.27 -5.82 -19.26
C ALA A 8 12.39 -6.24 -18.29
N SER A 9 13.51 -6.79 -18.80
CA SER A 9 14.61 -7.29 -17.97
C SER A 9 15.50 -6.19 -17.37
N GLY A 10 15.43 -4.96 -17.90
CA GLY A 10 16.28 -3.84 -17.46
C GLY A 10 17.65 -3.78 -18.17
N ILE A 11 17.91 -4.67 -19.12
CA ILE A 11 19.20 -4.76 -19.82
C ILE A 11 19.41 -3.61 -20.81
N LEU A 12 18.35 -3.09 -21.42
CA LEU A 12 18.42 -2.00 -22.39
C LEU A 12 18.74 -0.67 -21.71
N GLU A 13 18.16 -0.42 -20.54
CA GLU A 13 18.45 0.73 -19.69
C GLU A 13 19.89 0.69 -19.18
N SER A 14 20.33 -0.49 -18.74
CA SER A 14 21.72 -0.70 -18.32
C SER A 14 22.70 -0.50 -19.49
N TYR A 15 22.32 -0.91 -20.70
CA TYR A 15 23.11 -0.73 -21.91
C TYR A 15 23.27 0.76 -22.25
N VAL A 16 22.17 1.51 -22.28
CA VAL A 16 22.16 2.96 -22.60
C VAL A 16 22.95 3.76 -21.55
N MET A 17 22.93 3.35 -20.28
CA MET A 17 23.76 3.95 -19.23
C MET A 17 25.24 3.52 -19.27
N GLY A 18 25.62 2.58 -20.15
CA GLY A 18 26.98 2.05 -20.23
C GLY A 18 27.39 1.14 -19.07
N ALA A 19 26.42 0.60 -18.32
CA ALA A 19 26.63 -0.23 -17.12
C ALA A 19 26.66 -1.75 -17.41
N VAL A 20 26.68 -2.15 -18.68
CA VAL A 20 26.71 -3.56 -19.12
C VAL A 20 28.13 -4.06 -19.40
N SER A 21 28.33 -5.37 -19.31
CA SER A 21 29.56 -6.03 -19.72
C SER A 21 29.73 -6.04 -21.25
N ASP A 22 30.96 -6.28 -21.73
CA ASP A 22 31.23 -6.39 -23.18
C ASP A 22 30.48 -7.55 -23.85
N GLN A 23 30.14 -8.59 -23.10
CA GLN A 23 29.35 -9.72 -23.59
C GLN A 23 27.89 -9.31 -23.80
N GLU A 24 27.28 -8.70 -22.79
CA GLU A 24 25.90 -8.19 -22.85
C GLU A 24 25.76 -7.09 -23.91
N ARG A 25 26.77 -6.24 -24.06
CA ARG A 25 26.82 -5.23 -25.13
C ARG A 25 26.67 -5.86 -26.52
N ARG A 26 27.46 -6.89 -26.82
CA ARG A 26 27.40 -7.63 -28.10
C ARG A 26 26.07 -8.35 -28.28
N GLU A 27 25.47 -8.84 -27.20
CA GLU A 27 24.16 -9.47 -27.22
C GLU A 27 23.07 -8.46 -27.59
N VAL A 28 23.02 -7.31 -26.91
CA VAL A 28 22.06 -6.23 -27.21
C VAL A 28 22.22 -5.72 -28.65
N GLU A 29 23.46 -5.55 -29.12
CA GLU A 29 23.75 -5.14 -30.50
C GLU A 29 23.27 -6.18 -31.53
N CYS A 30 23.55 -7.47 -31.27
CA CYS A 30 23.07 -8.55 -32.13
C CYS A 30 21.54 -8.60 -32.16
N LEU A 31 20.89 -8.55 -31.00
CA LEU A 31 19.44 -8.67 -30.89
C LEU A 31 18.71 -7.45 -31.44
N SER A 32 19.25 -6.24 -31.29
CA SER A 32 18.68 -5.02 -31.90
C SER A 32 18.79 -5.02 -33.42
N SER A 33 19.75 -5.76 -34.00
CA SER A 33 19.84 -5.96 -35.46
C SER A 33 18.81 -6.95 -36.00
N ILE A 34 18.30 -7.85 -35.15
CA ILE A 34 17.37 -8.93 -35.52
C ILE A 34 15.92 -8.57 -35.19
N TYR A 35 15.68 -7.87 -34.07
CA TYR A 35 14.35 -7.56 -33.54
C TYR A 35 14.09 -6.04 -33.53
N PRO A 36 13.21 -5.54 -34.41
CA PRO A 36 12.88 -4.11 -34.50
C PRO A 36 12.33 -3.51 -33.21
N ASP A 37 11.58 -4.28 -32.42
CA ASP A 37 11.00 -3.80 -31.16
C ASP A 37 12.09 -3.45 -30.13
N ILE A 38 13.14 -4.27 -30.03
CA ILE A 38 14.29 -4.01 -29.16
C ILE A 38 15.02 -2.74 -29.62
N ARG A 39 15.15 -2.57 -30.93
CA ARG A 39 15.75 -1.37 -31.50
C ARG A 39 14.94 -0.12 -31.18
N HIS A 40 13.62 -0.20 -31.31
CA HIS A 40 12.71 0.90 -31.02
C HIS A 40 12.81 1.37 -29.56
N GLU A 41 12.83 0.42 -28.61
CA GLU A 41 13.00 0.73 -27.19
C GLU A 41 14.37 1.35 -26.89
N LEU A 42 15.44 0.86 -27.51
CA LEU A 42 16.78 1.45 -27.37
C LEU A 42 16.84 2.90 -27.88
N ASP A 43 16.19 3.19 -29.01
CA ASP A 43 16.16 4.54 -29.56
C ASP A 43 15.37 5.48 -28.63
N GLN A 44 14.24 5.05 -28.07
CA GLN A 44 13.46 5.83 -27.07
C GLN A 44 14.27 6.13 -25.80
N LEU A 45 14.96 5.11 -25.26
CA LEU A 45 15.81 5.27 -24.07
C LEU A 45 16.98 6.23 -24.34
N SER A 46 17.56 6.16 -25.55
CA SER A 46 18.65 7.04 -25.96
C SER A 46 18.19 8.50 -26.07
N GLU A 47 17.02 8.75 -26.64
CA GLU A 47 16.42 10.09 -26.75
C GLU A 47 16.10 10.69 -25.36
N ALA A 48 15.59 9.86 -24.45
CA ALA A 48 15.35 10.28 -23.06
C ALA A 48 16.66 10.66 -22.35
N LEU A 49 17.72 9.86 -22.53
CA LEU A 49 19.02 10.16 -21.95
C LEU A 49 19.66 11.42 -22.57
N GLU A 50 19.53 11.60 -23.88
CA GLU A 50 20.00 12.80 -24.58
C GLU A 50 19.31 14.05 -24.05
N SER A 51 17.97 14.00 -23.89
CA SER A 51 17.19 15.10 -23.33
C SER A 51 17.65 15.47 -21.92
N TYR A 52 17.92 14.46 -21.08
CA TYR A 52 18.47 14.67 -19.74
C TYR A 52 19.89 15.27 -19.76
N ALA A 53 20.76 14.75 -20.63
CA ALA A 53 22.14 15.22 -20.77
C ALA A 53 22.21 16.67 -21.26
N LEU A 54 21.34 17.06 -22.21
CA LEU A 54 21.23 18.43 -22.71
C LEU A 54 20.76 19.39 -21.62
N LEU A 55 19.75 18.98 -20.83
CA LEU A 55 19.23 19.79 -19.73
C LEU A 55 20.30 20.08 -18.66
N HIS A 56 21.20 19.14 -18.43
CA HIS A 56 22.28 19.24 -17.44
C HIS A 56 23.66 19.54 -18.07
N SER A 57 23.69 20.04 -19.30
CA SER A 57 24.94 20.31 -20.02
C SER A 57 25.74 21.46 -19.37
N VAL A 58 27.07 21.30 -19.37
CA VAL A 58 28.02 22.32 -18.93
C VAL A 58 28.82 22.79 -20.14
N GLU A 59 28.92 24.11 -20.33
CA GLU A 59 29.62 24.68 -21.48
C GLU A 59 31.11 24.32 -21.44
N PRO A 60 31.64 23.61 -22.46
CA PRO A 60 33.04 23.24 -22.47
C PRO A 60 33.95 24.45 -22.75
N PRO A 61 35.21 24.47 -22.27
CA PRO A 61 36.15 25.53 -22.57
C PRO A 61 36.38 25.69 -24.09
N ALA A 62 36.44 26.94 -24.58
CA ALA A 62 36.59 27.24 -26.00
C ALA A 62 37.81 26.56 -26.67
N SER A 63 38.89 26.31 -25.91
CA SER A 63 40.10 25.65 -26.41
C SER A 63 39.91 24.17 -26.79
N VAL A 64 38.84 23.52 -26.33
CA VAL A 64 38.52 22.12 -26.67
C VAL A 64 38.13 21.99 -28.14
N LYS A 65 37.34 22.94 -28.66
CA LYS A 65 36.91 22.95 -30.06
C LYS A 65 38.10 23.04 -31.02
N ASP A 66 39.04 23.94 -30.75
CA ASP A 66 40.23 24.12 -31.58
C ASP A 66 41.17 22.92 -31.56
N LYS A 67 41.27 22.22 -30.41
CA LYS A 67 42.04 20.98 -30.30
C LYS A 67 41.41 19.84 -31.10
N LEU A 68 40.09 19.67 -31.02
CA LEU A 68 39.37 18.65 -31.77
C LEU A 68 39.45 18.89 -33.28
N LEU A 69 39.24 20.14 -33.73
CA LEU A 69 39.31 20.48 -35.15
C LEU A 69 40.71 20.30 -35.76
N LYS A 70 41.78 20.39 -34.96
CA LYS A 70 43.15 20.08 -35.40
C LYS A 70 43.46 18.58 -35.44
N GLN A 71 42.75 17.76 -34.65
CA GLN A 71 42.94 16.30 -34.61
C GLN A 71 42.06 15.55 -35.62
N LEU A 72 41.00 16.19 -36.12
CA LEU A 72 40.18 15.66 -37.19
C LEU A 72 40.88 15.92 -38.53
N ASP A 73 41.54 14.90 -39.08
CA ASP A 73 41.96 14.91 -40.48
C ASP A 73 40.72 14.71 -41.36
N PHE A 74 40.37 15.74 -42.11
CA PHE A 74 39.32 15.69 -43.14
C PHE A 74 39.87 15.26 -44.51
N GLU A 75 41.08 14.69 -44.56
CA GLU A 75 41.60 14.14 -45.79
C GLU A 75 40.69 13.02 -46.31
N LYS A 76 40.44 13.08 -47.62
CA LYS A 76 39.71 12.05 -48.36
C LYS A 76 40.28 10.68 -47.97
N PRO A 77 39.43 9.65 -47.76
CA PRO A 77 39.93 8.34 -47.37
C PRO A 77 41.01 7.93 -48.36
N GLU A 78 42.24 7.78 -47.87
CA GLU A 78 43.28 7.13 -48.64
C GLU A 78 42.72 5.75 -48.98
N GLU A 79 42.51 5.51 -50.28
CA GLU A 79 42.41 4.18 -50.83
C GLU A 79 43.70 3.46 -50.43
N LYS A 80 43.63 2.74 -49.30
CA LYS A 80 44.65 1.76 -48.97
C LYS A 80 44.57 0.72 -50.07
N GLU A 81 45.52 0.82 -50.99
CA GLU A 81 45.85 -0.18 -51.98
C GLU A 81 45.84 -1.55 -51.29
N ASN A 82 44.98 -2.44 -51.79
CA ASN A 82 44.79 -3.77 -51.24
C ASN A 82 46.09 -4.57 -51.42
N ASP A 83 47.00 -4.47 -50.47
CA ASP A 83 48.09 -5.42 -50.36
C ASP A 83 47.49 -6.77 -49.94
N PRO A 84 47.64 -7.84 -50.73
CA PRO A 84 47.11 -9.15 -50.37
C PRO A 84 47.85 -9.61 -49.10
N ILE A 85 47.10 -9.76 -48.01
CA ILE A 85 47.60 -10.39 -46.78
C ILE A 85 47.84 -11.88 -47.09
N ILE A 86 49.04 -12.20 -47.60
CA ILE A 86 49.52 -13.58 -47.67
C ILE A 86 49.88 -14.00 -46.25
N ARG A 87 49.02 -14.82 -45.63
CA ARG A 87 49.35 -15.55 -44.41
C ARG A 87 50.03 -16.85 -44.83
N PRO A 88 51.35 -17.02 -44.65
CA PRO A 88 51.96 -18.33 -44.82
C PRO A 88 51.39 -19.26 -43.75
N MET A 89 50.79 -20.36 -44.20
CA MET A 89 50.37 -21.47 -43.34
C MET A 89 51.62 -22.32 -43.07
N PRO A 90 52.13 -22.40 -41.82
CA PRO A 90 53.19 -23.34 -41.51
C PRO A 90 52.56 -24.73 -41.45
N VAL A 91 52.88 -25.57 -42.44
CA VAL A 91 52.63 -27.01 -42.39
C VAL A 91 53.85 -27.65 -41.74
N ASP A 92 53.88 -27.67 -40.41
CA ASP A 92 54.78 -28.56 -39.68
C ASP A 92 54.09 -29.93 -39.56
N MET A 93 54.44 -30.82 -40.49
CA MET A 93 54.27 -32.26 -40.32
C MET A 93 55.44 -32.80 -39.50
N THR A 94 55.28 -32.85 -38.18
CA THR A 94 56.06 -33.77 -37.33
C THR A 94 55.10 -34.58 -36.46
N THR A 95 54.77 -35.76 -36.96
CA THR A 95 54.45 -36.90 -36.12
C THR A 95 55.62 -37.17 -35.19
N GLU A 96 55.42 -37.04 -33.88
CA GLU A 96 55.82 -38.08 -32.95
C GLU A 96 55.11 -37.95 -31.60
N SER A 97 54.80 -39.12 -31.07
CA SER A 97 53.86 -39.42 -30.01
C SER A 97 54.37 -39.03 -28.62
N THR A 98 53.41 -38.93 -27.69
CA THR A 98 53.42 -39.50 -26.31
C THR A 98 53.21 -38.46 -25.20
N THR A 99 51.99 -38.41 -24.64
CA THR A 99 51.71 -38.53 -23.19
C THR A 99 50.21 -38.40 -22.92
N THR A 100 49.48 -39.50 -23.14
CA THR A 100 48.23 -39.77 -22.45
C THR A 100 48.54 -39.99 -20.96
N GLY A 101 48.20 -39.01 -20.11
CA GLY A 101 48.38 -39.15 -18.66
C GLY A 101 47.89 -37.99 -17.77
N LEU A 102 47.67 -36.77 -18.29
CA LEU A 102 47.17 -35.64 -17.49
C LEU A 102 45.91 -34.93 -18.04
N ALA A 103 45.51 -35.17 -19.29
CA ALA A 103 44.40 -34.45 -19.92
C ALA A 103 43.01 -34.76 -19.32
N PHE A 104 42.84 -35.89 -18.63
CA PHE A 104 41.57 -36.22 -17.97
C PHE A 104 41.38 -35.51 -16.62
N ARG A 105 42.46 -35.02 -15.98
CA ARG A 105 42.36 -34.32 -14.68
C ARG A 105 42.06 -32.83 -14.81
N THR A 106 42.57 -32.16 -15.84
CA THR A 106 42.37 -30.71 -16.05
C THR A 106 41.01 -30.36 -16.67
N THR A 107 40.46 -31.24 -17.51
CA THR A 107 39.10 -31.11 -18.06
C THR A 107 38.03 -31.18 -16.97
N TRP A 108 38.22 -32.04 -15.97
CA TRP A 108 37.32 -32.13 -14.81
C TRP A 108 37.45 -30.92 -13.89
N ALA A 109 38.64 -30.33 -13.74
CA ALA A 109 38.84 -29.13 -12.96
C ALA A 109 38.14 -27.90 -13.57
N VAL A 110 38.17 -27.74 -14.90
CA VAL A 110 37.45 -26.67 -15.61
C VAL A 110 35.94 -26.88 -15.58
N ALA A 111 35.47 -28.12 -15.77
CA ALA A 111 34.04 -28.44 -15.64
C ALA A 111 33.52 -28.17 -14.21
N ALA A 112 34.32 -28.48 -13.19
CA ALA A 112 33.97 -28.23 -11.79
C ALA A 112 33.90 -26.74 -11.45
N SER A 113 34.79 -25.89 -12.00
CA SER A 113 34.76 -24.45 -11.75
C SER A 113 33.56 -23.76 -12.41
N VAL A 114 33.23 -24.14 -13.65
CA VAL A 114 32.01 -23.66 -14.33
C VAL A 114 30.76 -24.13 -13.61
N GLY A 115 30.72 -25.40 -13.18
CA GLY A 115 29.63 -25.93 -12.36
C GLY A 115 29.45 -25.19 -11.04
N LEU A 116 30.54 -24.90 -10.32
CA LEU A 116 30.51 -24.10 -9.10
C LEU A 116 29.94 -22.69 -9.37
N LEU A 117 30.37 -22.04 -10.46
CA LEU A 117 29.89 -20.70 -10.83
C LEU A 117 28.39 -20.70 -11.12
N LEU A 118 27.90 -21.70 -11.85
CA LEU A 118 26.47 -21.89 -12.12
C LEU A 118 25.67 -22.17 -10.84
N LEU A 119 26.23 -22.96 -9.91
CA LEU A 119 25.60 -23.23 -8.62
C LEU A 119 25.52 -21.97 -7.74
N LEU A 120 26.59 -21.17 -7.71
CA LEU A 120 26.62 -19.89 -6.99
C LEU A 120 25.64 -18.88 -7.60
N PHE A 121 25.59 -18.80 -8.93
CA PHE A 121 24.64 -17.93 -9.63
C PHE A 121 23.19 -18.38 -9.43
N SER A 122 22.92 -19.68 -9.52
CA SER A 122 21.61 -20.26 -9.21
C SER A 122 21.21 -19.99 -7.75
N PHE A 123 22.14 -20.15 -6.82
CA PHE A 123 21.92 -19.80 -5.41
C PHE A 123 21.61 -18.31 -5.23
N PHE A 124 22.34 -17.43 -5.92
CA PHE A 124 22.09 -15.98 -5.91
C PHE A 124 20.69 -15.65 -6.44
N LEU A 125 20.30 -16.18 -7.60
CA LEU A 125 18.96 -15.99 -8.18
C LEU A 125 17.86 -16.49 -7.25
N LEU A 126 18.02 -17.69 -6.68
CA LEU A 126 17.07 -18.24 -5.72
C LEU A 126 16.97 -17.39 -4.45
N SER A 127 18.10 -16.86 -3.96
CA SER A 127 18.13 -15.95 -2.82
C SER A 127 17.40 -14.63 -3.13
N GLN A 128 17.61 -14.08 -4.33
CA GLN A 128 16.97 -12.84 -4.78
C GLN A 128 15.47 -13.02 -4.98
N LEU A 129 15.03 -14.12 -5.59
CA LEU A 129 13.61 -14.48 -5.71
C LEU A 129 12.93 -14.63 -4.34
N ARG A 130 13.58 -15.33 -3.40
CA ARG A 130 13.09 -15.46 -2.02
C ARG A 130 12.97 -14.10 -1.32
N THR A 131 13.94 -13.21 -1.55
CA THR A 131 13.94 -11.85 -0.97
C THR A 131 12.82 -11.00 -1.56
N ASN A 132 12.64 -11.03 -2.89
CA ASN A 132 11.56 -10.30 -3.56
C ASN A 132 10.18 -10.78 -3.10
N GLN A 133 9.99 -12.10 -2.93
CA GLN A 133 8.75 -12.64 -2.37
C GLN A 133 8.47 -12.13 -0.95
N LYS A 134 9.50 -12.05 -0.09
CA LYS A 134 9.37 -11.49 1.27
C LYS A 134 9.02 -10.00 1.24
N THR A 135 9.69 -9.22 0.40
CA THR A 135 9.40 -7.78 0.24
C THR A 135 7.98 -7.57 -0.24
N LEU A 136 7.52 -8.31 -1.25
CA LEU A 136 6.15 -8.24 -1.75
C LEU A 136 5.12 -8.60 -0.67
N ALA A 137 5.37 -9.65 0.11
CA ALA A 137 4.50 -10.02 1.21
C ALA A 137 4.43 -8.91 2.27
N ALA A 138 5.58 -8.36 2.68
CA ALA A 138 5.64 -7.25 3.63
C ALA A 138 4.91 -6.01 3.12
N THR A 139 5.13 -5.61 1.86
CA THR A 139 4.44 -4.46 1.25
C THR A 139 2.93 -4.66 1.17
N ARG A 140 2.47 -5.89 0.88
CA ARG A 140 1.02 -6.20 0.92
C ARG A 140 0.46 -6.02 2.31
N THR A 141 1.13 -6.59 3.32
CA THR A 141 0.71 -6.43 4.72
C THR A 141 0.70 -4.97 5.14
N THR A 142 1.72 -4.19 4.80
CA THR A 142 1.76 -2.74 5.09
C THR A 142 0.58 -2.01 4.44
N ASN A 143 0.28 -2.28 3.18
CA ASN A 143 -0.88 -1.69 2.50
C ASN A 143 -2.19 -2.06 3.17
N GLU A 144 -2.38 -3.33 3.54
CA GLU A 144 -3.57 -3.79 4.25
C GLU A 144 -3.72 -3.10 5.61
N THR A 145 -2.63 -2.98 6.38
CA THR A 145 -2.65 -2.27 7.67
C THR A 145 -2.95 -0.79 7.50
N LEU A 146 -2.35 -0.14 6.50
CA LEU A 146 -2.57 1.27 6.22
C LEU A 146 -4.00 1.53 5.77
N GLN A 147 -4.57 0.65 4.94
CA GLN A 147 -5.98 0.71 4.56
C GLN A 147 -6.90 0.52 5.75
N ALA A 148 -6.60 -0.42 6.66
CA ALA A 148 -7.38 -0.64 7.87
C ALA A 148 -7.33 0.59 8.80
N GLU A 149 -6.17 1.22 8.96
CA GLU A 149 -6.01 2.44 9.74
C GLU A 149 -6.76 3.62 9.11
N MET A 150 -6.67 3.79 7.79
CA MET A 150 -7.42 4.81 7.06
C MET A 150 -8.94 4.62 7.19
N ARG A 151 -9.43 3.38 7.19
CA ARG A 151 -10.85 3.08 7.47
C ARG A 151 -11.22 3.50 8.89
N LYS A 152 -10.43 3.09 9.89
CA LYS A 152 -10.67 3.45 11.29
C LYS A 152 -10.68 4.97 11.52
N LEU A 153 -9.76 5.70 10.89
CA LEU A 153 -9.71 7.17 10.97
C LEU A 153 -10.93 7.82 10.33
N ARG A 154 -11.33 7.37 9.12
CA ARG A 154 -12.53 7.86 8.45
C ARG A 154 -13.79 7.55 9.25
N ASP A 155 -13.90 6.38 9.84
CA ASP A 155 -15.03 5.99 10.67
C ASP A 155 -15.12 6.86 11.92
N ASN A 156 -14.01 7.09 12.62
CA ASN A 156 -13.96 8.00 13.76
C ASN A 156 -14.31 9.45 13.37
N GLN A 157 -13.79 9.93 12.23
CA GLN A 157 -14.12 11.26 11.71
C GLN A 157 -15.61 11.38 11.37
N ASN A 158 -16.19 10.36 10.74
CA ASN A 158 -17.62 10.31 10.41
C ASN A 158 -18.46 10.31 11.68
N GLN A 159 -18.12 9.49 12.68
CA GLN A 159 -18.80 9.44 13.97
C GLN A 159 -18.76 10.80 14.68
N THR A 160 -17.59 11.44 14.73
CA THR A 160 -17.41 12.76 15.36
C THR A 160 -18.21 13.84 14.61
N SER A 161 -18.14 13.85 13.28
CA SER A 161 -18.87 14.83 12.46
C SER A 161 -20.38 14.68 12.61
N GLN A 162 -20.86 13.43 12.67
CA GLN A 162 -22.27 13.11 12.91
C GLN A 162 -22.73 13.53 14.31
N ALA A 163 -21.89 13.33 15.33
CA ALA A 163 -22.16 13.79 16.69
C ALA A 163 -22.27 15.32 16.74
N LEU A 164 -21.27 16.04 16.19
CA LEU A 164 -21.28 17.50 16.12
C LEU A 164 -22.47 18.05 15.32
N ALA A 165 -22.85 17.38 14.23
CA ALA A 165 -24.00 17.79 13.43
C ALA A 165 -25.30 17.74 14.24
N LEU A 166 -25.51 16.73 15.09
CA LEU A 166 -26.66 16.69 16.00
C LEU A 166 -26.60 17.80 17.04
N LEU A 167 -25.44 17.99 17.68
CA LEU A 167 -25.26 18.98 18.74
C LEU A 167 -25.48 20.43 18.27
N ARG A 168 -25.23 20.69 16.98
CA ARG A 168 -25.41 22.02 16.37
C ARG A 168 -26.82 22.30 15.85
N GLN A 169 -27.71 21.30 15.82
CA GLN A 169 -29.07 21.52 15.34
C GLN A 169 -29.86 22.43 16.30
N PRO A 170 -30.67 23.37 15.78
CA PRO A 170 -31.61 24.11 16.62
C PRO A 170 -32.67 23.15 17.20
N GLY A 171 -33.20 23.49 18.37
CA GLY A 171 -34.22 22.68 19.05
C GLY A 171 -33.69 21.47 19.83
N LEU A 172 -32.36 21.33 19.94
CA LEU A 172 -31.76 20.31 20.80
C LEU A 172 -32.01 20.61 22.27
N ARG A 173 -32.46 19.59 23.01
CA ARG A 173 -32.59 19.56 24.46
C ARG A 173 -31.68 18.48 25.01
N THR A 174 -30.97 18.81 26.07
CA THR A 174 -30.11 17.87 26.80
C THR A 174 -30.77 17.57 28.15
N ILE A 175 -31.04 16.30 28.40
CA ILE A 175 -31.63 15.82 29.64
C ILE A 175 -30.60 14.94 30.32
N GLU A 176 -30.21 15.30 31.54
CA GLU A 176 -29.33 14.47 32.36
C GLU A 176 -30.15 13.43 33.10
N LEU A 177 -29.77 12.15 32.96
CA LEU A 177 -30.34 11.06 33.74
C LEU A 177 -29.30 10.56 34.74
N GLN A 178 -29.66 10.64 36.01
CA GLN A 178 -28.91 10.07 37.12
C GLN A 178 -29.57 8.77 37.57
N GLY A 179 -28.74 7.77 37.82
CA GLY A 179 -29.18 6.47 38.26
C GLY A 179 -29.67 6.49 39.71
N ASN A 180 -30.59 5.58 40.01
CA ASN A 180 -31.16 5.35 41.33
C ASN A 180 -30.29 4.40 42.17
N GLU A 181 -30.82 3.90 43.28
CA GLU A 181 -30.14 2.96 44.17
C GLU A 181 -29.60 1.69 43.49
N LYS A 182 -30.15 1.27 42.35
CA LYS A 182 -29.68 0.11 41.57
C LYS A 182 -28.50 0.44 40.65
N ALA A 183 -28.29 1.72 40.36
CA ALA A 183 -27.17 2.22 39.57
C ALA A 183 -26.71 3.59 40.10
N PRO A 184 -26.19 3.68 41.35
CA PRO A 184 -25.93 4.97 42.02
C PRO A 184 -24.82 5.79 41.35
N GLN A 185 -23.94 5.14 40.60
CA GLN A 185 -22.90 5.76 39.77
C GLN A 185 -23.33 5.88 38.29
N GLY A 186 -24.60 5.59 38.00
CA GLY A 186 -25.19 5.63 36.68
C GLY A 186 -25.39 7.07 36.25
N THR A 187 -24.78 7.48 35.14
CA THR A 187 -24.99 8.82 34.58
C THR A 187 -24.97 8.74 33.06
N MET A 188 -25.97 9.37 32.43
CA MET A 188 -26.04 9.50 30.99
C MET A 188 -26.75 10.80 30.59
N LEU A 189 -26.50 11.25 29.36
CA LEU A 189 -27.23 12.36 28.75
C LEU A 189 -28.13 11.83 27.63
N VAL A 190 -29.35 12.32 27.60
CA VAL A 190 -30.27 12.16 26.47
C VAL A 190 -30.30 13.47 25.70
N PHE A 191 -29.97 13.39 24.43
CA PHE A 191 -30.09 14.47 23.46
C PHE A 191 -31.33 14.25 22.64
N TRP A 192 -32.34 15.10 22.83
CA TRP A 192 -33.59 15.04 22.09
C TRP A 192 -33.78 16.32 21.29
N ASN A 193 -33.93 16.21 19.98
CA ASN A 193 -34.25 17.34 19.13
C ASN A 193 -35.78 17.44 18.97
N THR A 194 -36.37 18.54 19.42
CA THR A 194 -37.83 18.74 19.38
C THR A 194 -38.37 19.04 17.98
N GLN A 195 -37.50 19.45 17.03
CA GLN A 195 -37.86 19.76 15.64
C GLN A 195 -37.72 18.55 14.72
N THR A 196 -36.60 17.82 14.83
CA THR A 196 -36.33 16.64 13.99
C THR A 196 -36.83 15.34 14.60
N HIS A 197 -37.28 15.39 15.86
CA HIS A 197 -37.73 14.25 16.67
C HIS A 197 -36.66 13.17 16.88
N GLN A 198 -35.40 13.48 16.57
CA GLN A 198 -34.27 12.58 16.75
C GLN A 198 -33.87 12.51 18.22
N VAL A 199 -33.52 11.30 18.67
CA VAL A 199 -33.01 11.06 20.02
C VAL A 199 -31.67 10.32 19.95
N ALA A 200 -30.72 10.78 20.76
CA ALA A 200 -29.41 10.18 20.91
C ALA A 200 -29.01 10.15 22.39
N VAL A 201 -28.11 9.24 22.74
CA VAL A 201 -27.63 9.08 24.12
C VAL A 201 -26.10 9.14 24.21
N ASP A 202 -25.60 9.82 25.23
CA ASP A 202 -24.21 9.75 25.70
C ASP A 202 -24.19 8.98 27.03
N VAL A 203 -23.63 7.77 27.00
CA VAL A 203 -23.53 6.91 28.18
C VAL A 203 -22.18 7.14 28.85
N ARG A 204 -22.18 7.89 29.96
CA ARG A 204 -20.95 8.19 30.71
C ARG A 204 -20.56 7.02 31.60
N SER A 205 -21.51 6.53 32.40
CA SER A 205 -21.30 5.43 33.33
C SER A 205 -22.61 4.67 33.49
N LEU A 206 -22.61 3.37 33.16
CA LEU A 206 -23.70 2.44 33.44
C LEU A 206 -23.10 1.07 33.79
N PRO A 207 -23.78 0.25 34.61
CA PRO A 207 -23.33 -1.11 34.90
C PRO A 207 -23.10 -1.94 33.63
N ALA A 208 -22.13 -2.87 33.66
CA ALA A 208 -22.03 -3.85 32.60
C ALA A 208 -23.21 -4.83 32.67
N LEU A 209 -23.82 -5.14 31.53
CA LEU A 209 -24.93 -6.08 31.44
C LEU A 209 -24.48 -7.44 30.88
N PRO A 210 -25.15 -8.55 31.29
CA PRO A 210 -24.98 -9.85 30.62
C PRO A 210 -25.37 -9.80 29.14
N ALA A 211 -24.81 -10.69 28.31
CA ALA A 211 -24.98 -10.67 26.85
C ALA A 211 -26.45 -10.77 26.35
N ASN A 212 -27.34 -11.33 27.16
CA ASN A 212 -28.78 -11.46 26.86
C ASN A 212 -29.62 -10.25 27.29
N LYS A 213 -29.00 -9.22 27.86
CA LYS A 213 -29.64 -7.99 28.33
C LYS A 213 -29.13 -6.79 27.54
N GLN A 214 -29.92 -5.72 27.53
CA GLN A 214 -29.57 -4.43 26.94
C GLN A 214 -30.32 -3.30 27.63
N TYR A 215 -29.92 -2.06 27.39
CA TYR A 215 -30.66 -0.90 27.88
C TYR A 215 -31.75 -0.49 26.91
N GLN A 216 -32.85 0.03 27.45
CA GLN A 216 -33.90 0.65 26.67
C GLN A 216 -34.26 2.01 27.25
N LEU A 217 -34.35 3.00 26.37
CA LEU A 217 -34.82 4.34 26.68
C LEU A 217 -36.32 4.42 26.43
N TRP A 218 -37.03 5.09 27.32
CA TRP A 218 -38.45 5.36 27.23
C TRP A 218 -38.68 6.86 27.27
N SER A 219 -39.55 7.35 26.39
CA SER A 219 -40.14 8.68 26.51
C SER A 219 -41.49 8.56 27.20
N MET A 220 -41.75 9.41 28.18
CA MET A 220 -43.03 9.47 28.87
C MET A 220 -43.91 10.51 28.18
N VAL A 221 -45.09 10.11 27.73
CA VAL A 221 -46.08 11.00 27.11
C VAL A 221 -47.40 10.82 27.83
N ASP A 222 -47.86 11.87 28.50
CA ASP A 222 -49.08 11.88 29.32
C ASP A 222 -49.10 10.69 30.31
N GLY A 223 -47.94 10.42 30.94
CA GLY A 223 -47.74 9.34 31.90
C GLY A 223 -47.58 7.94 31.30
N LYS A 224 -47.65 7.78 29.97
CA LYS A 224 -47.47 6.49 29.29
C LYS A 224 -46.06 6.35 28.71
N PRO A 225 -45.38 5.22 28.92
CA PRO A 225 -44.07 4.97 28.33
C PRO A 225 -44.20 4.64 26.84
N VAL A 226 -43.37 5.29 26.02
CA VAL A 226 -43.24 5.05 24.58
C VAL A 226 -41.79 4.70 24.29
N ASP A 227 -41.57 3.62 23.53
CA ASP A 227 -40.25 3.13 23.15
C ASP A 227 -39.44 4.22 22.43
N ALA A 228 -38.36 4.67 23.07
CA ALA A 228 -37.41 5.63 22.50
C ALA A 228 -36.17 4.94 21.91
N GLY A 229 -36.11 3.61 21.96
CA GLY A 229 -35.08 2.79 21.36
C GLY A 229 -34.14 2.16 22.38
N VAL A 230 -33.30 1.26 21.86
CA VAL A 230 -32.42 0.42 22.65
C VAL A 230 -30.96 0.83 22.42
N PHE A 231 -30.13 0.69 23.45
CA PHE A 231 -28.72 1.09 23.39
C PHE A 231 -27.84 0.19 24.27
N GLU A 232 -26.54 0.26 24.05
CA GLU A 232 -25.55 -0.53 24.77
C GLU A 232 -24.70 0.38 25.66
N ALA A 233 -24.18 -0.12 26.78
CA ALA A 233 -23.18 0.61 27.54
C ALA A 233 -21.84 0.55 26.80
N THR A 234 -21.37 1.69 26.30
CA THR A 234 -20.10 1.78 25.58
C THR A 234 -18.91 2.18 26.45
N ASN A 235 -19.12 2.42 27.76
CA ASN A 235 -18.08 2.83 28.72
C ASN A 235 -17.16 3.93 28.16
N GLY A 236 -17.73 4.96 27.53
CA GLY A 236 -16.96 6.06 26.93
C GLY A 236 -16.33 5.79 25.56
N ASN A 237 -16.44 4.58 25.00
CA ASN A 237 -15.87 4.26 23.67
C ASN A 237 -16.68 4.81 22.48
N ALA A 238 -17.92 5.24 22.71
CA ALA A 238 -18.75 5.86 21.67
C ALA A 238 -19.19 7.25 22.14
N LEU A 239 -18.97 8.26 21.28
CA LEU A 239 -19.29 9.66 21.57
C LEU A 239 -20.80 9.89 21.74
N LEU A 240 -21.61 9.35 20.82
CA LEU A 240 -23.08 9.43 20.84
C LEU A 240 -23.68 8.22 20.13
N GLN A 241 -24.71 7.61 20.73
CA GLN A 241 -25.51 6.56 20.11
C GLN A 241 -26.86 7.12 19.69
N ARG A 242 -27.11 7.20 18.38
CA ARG A 242 -28.41 7.58 17.83
C ARG A 242 -29.38 6.40 17.95
N LEU A 243 -30.59 6.67 18.43
CA LEU A 243 -31.63 5.64 18.48
C LEU A 243 -32.50 5.73 17.23
N ASN A 244 -33.01 4.59 16.79
CA ASN A 244 -33.80 4.47 15.56
C ASN A 244 -35.30 4.77 15.77
N ARG A 245 -35.64 5.57 16.80
CA ARG A 245 -37.00 5.97 17.13
C ARG A 245 -37.15 7.49 17.02
N SER A 246 -38.35 7.91 16.61
CA SER A 246 -38.72 9.31 16.49
C SER A 246 -39.62 9.68 17.66
N ILE A 247 -39.24 10.71 18.42
CA ILE A 247 -39.95 11.15 19.63
C ILE A 247 -40.57 12.52 19.38
N ASN A 248 -41.89 12.53 19.17
CA ASN A 248 -42.65 13.75 18.86
C ASN A 248 -42.83 14.65 20.08
N ARG A 249 -43.07 14.03 21.23
CA ARG A 249 -43.28 14.68 22.52
C ARG A 249 -42.68 13.80 23.60
N ALA A 250 -42.13 14.42 24.64
CA ALA A 250 -41.68 13.75 25.84
C ALA A 250 -41.84 14.72 27.03
N ASP A 251 -42.54 14.27 28.07
CA ASP A 251 -42.64 14.96 29.35
C ASP A 251 -41.51 14.52 30.30
N ALA A 252 -40.99 13.30 30.12
CA ALA A 252 -39.85 12.74 30.84
C ALA A 252 -39.14 11.65 30.01
N PHE A 253 -37.93 11.29 30.40
CA PHE A 253 -37.19 10.13 29.88
C PHE A 253 -36.85 9.16 31.00
N ALA A 254 -36.92 7.86 30.73
CA ALA A 254 -36.62 6.79 31.67
C ALA A 254 -35.76 5.70 31.04
N VAL A 255 -34.98 4.98 31.85
CA VAL A 255 -34.10 3.90 31.40
C VAL A 255 -34.36 2.63 32.19
N THR A 256 -34.52 1.51 31.48
CA THR A 256 -34.68 0.18 32.04
C THR A 256 -33.66 -0.81 31.47
N ILE A 257 -33.49 -1.95 32.15
CA ILE A 257 -32.72 -3.10 31.64
C ILE A 257 -33.70 -4.12 31.07
N GLU A 258 -33.62 -4.37 29.77
CA GLU A 258 -34.54 -5.25 29.05
C GLU A 258 -33.81 -6.44 28.43
N ASN A 259 -34.57 -7.42 27.93
CA ASN A 259 -33.97 -8.50 27.14
C ASN A 259 -33.46 -7.96 25.80
N ARG A 260 -32.48 -8.66 25.21
CA ARG A 260 -31.96 -8.31 23.88
C ARG A 260 -33.10 -8.24 22.85
N GLY A 261 -33.17 -7.15 22.08
CA GLY A 261 -34.29 -6.82 21.20
C GLY A 261 -35.35 -5.87 21.78
N GLY A 262 -35.32 -5.64 23.10
CA GLY A 262 -36.16 -4.68 23.80
C GLY A 262 -37.48 -5.30 24.27
N SER A 263 -38.28 -4.47 24.93
CA SER A 263 -39.60 -4.82 25.44
C SER A 263 -40.66 -3.87 24.86
N PRO A 264 -41.92 -4.32 24.71
CA PRO A 264 -43.04 -3.46 24.30
C PRO A 264 -43.49 -2.52 25.43
N THR A 265 -43.24 -2.88 26.68
CA THR A 265 -43.55 -2.10 27.88
C THR A 265 -42.37 -2.15 28.85
N PRO A 266 -42.10 -1.09 29.62
CA PRO A 266 -40.96 -1.04 30.52
C PRO A 266 -41.11 -2.05 31.67
N THR A 267 -40.04 -2.77 31.96
CA THR A 267 -39.95 -3.62 33.14
C THR A 267 -39.64 -2.76 34.35
N LEU A 268 -40.67 -2.30 35.07
CA LEU A 268 -40.54 -1.34 36.20
C LEU A 268 -39.57 -1.78 37.30
N SER A 269 -39.43 -3.09 37.55
CA SER A 269 -38.46 -3.64 38.51
C SER A 269 -37.01 -3.42 38.10
N THR A 270 -36.75 -3.02 36.86
CA THR A 270 -35.41 -2.76 36.30
C THR A 270 -35.18 -1.27 35.98
N LEU A 271 -36.10 -0.39 36.38
CA LEU A 271 -35.93 1.05 36.23
C LEU A 271 -34.64 1.50 36.92
N LEU A 272 -33.78 2.19 36.18
CA LEU A 272 -32.50 2.70 36.66
C LEU A 272 -32.49 4.21 36.80
N ALA A 273 -33.12 4.94 35.89
CA ALA A 273 -33.11 6.40 35.92
C ALA A 273 -34.42 6.95 35.33
N LEU A 274 -34.81 8.14 35.80
CA LEU A 274 -35.95 8.91 35.32
C LEU A 274 -35.62 10.40 35.48
N ALA A 275 -35.85 11.19 34.43
CA ALA A 275 -35.70 12.64 34.48
C ALA A 275 -36.80 13.33 33.67
N THR A 276 -37.35 14.43 34.19
CA THR A 276 -38.35 15.24 33.49
C THR A 276 -37.69 16.14 32.45
N VAL A 277 -38.40 16.40 31.35
CA VAL A 277 -38.00 17.42 30.40
C VAL A 277 -38.43 18.76 30.98
N ASN A 278 -37.47 19.53 31.52
CA ASN A 278 -37.75 20.89 31.96
C ASN A 278 -38.02 21.77 30.74
N THR A 279 -39.23 22.32 30.65
CA THR A 279 -39.68 23.23 29.58
C THR A 279 -38.95 24.56 29.60
#